data_AF-A0A7W5PDE2-F1
#
_entry.id   AF-A0A7W5PDE2-F1
#
_cell.length_a   1.000
_cell.length_b   1.000
_cell.length_c   1.000
_cell.angle_alpha   90.00
_cell.angle_beta   90.00
_cell.angle_gamma   90.00
#
_symmetry.space_group_name_H-M   'P 1'
#
loop_
_entity.id
_entity.type
_entity.pdbx_description
1 polymer ?
#
loop_
_entity_poly.entity_id
_entity_poly.type
_entity_poly.pdbx_seq_one_letter_code
_entity_poly.pdbx_strand_id
1 'polypeptide(L)'
;MLAFLALVATPAAAQTQAQMNQQAAAVYKQADAQMTQAWRVLYADMKKRDAADGSRGGGFGYAASALASQRAWLQFRDKQCVLESGEFAGGSLQPMAQAQCLAKVTRARTQQLKGIRWTK
;
A
#
# COMPACT_ATOMS: atom_id res chain seq x y z
N MET A 1 27.82 -38.66 -29.14
CA MET A 1 26.51 -38.17 -29.59
C MET A 1 26.29 -36.81 -28.95
N LEU A 2 26.50 -35.73 -29.71
CA LEU A 2 26.27 -34.35 -29.26
C LEU A 2 24.80 -34.01 -29.51
N ALA A 3 24.00 -33.95 -28.46
CA ALA A 3 22.61 -33.48 -28.54
C ALA A 3 22.61 -31.94 -28.54
N PHE A 4 22.31 -31.34 -29.70
CA PHE A 4 21.99 -29.92 -29.79
C PHE A 4 20.61 -29.68 -29.17
N LEU A 5 20.58 -29.04 -28.00
CA LEU A 5 19.38 -28.45 -27.42
C LEU A 5 18.99 -27.22 -28.26
N ALA A 6 17.94 -27.33 -29.07
CA ALA A 6 17.34 -26.19 -29.74
C ALA A 6 16.65 -25.30 -28.69
N LEU A 7 17.18 -24.08 -28.50
CA LEU A 7 16.52 -23.04 -27.71
C LEU A 7 15.26 -22.59 -28.47
N VAL A 8 14.09 -23.05 -28.04
CA VAL A 8 12.82 -22.55 -28.58
C VAL A 8 12.62 -21.15 -28.02
N ALA A 9 12.88 -20.12 -28.83
CA ALA A 9 12.61 -18.74 -28.46
C ALA A 9 11.09 -18.55 -28.41
N THR A 10 10.52 -18.54 -27.20
CA THR A 10 9.12 -18.17 -27.01
C THR A 10 8.97 -16.68 -27.36
N PRO A 11 8.00 -16.31 -28.22
CA PRO A 11 7.79 -14.91 -28.55
C PRO A 11 7.40 -14.13 -27.29
N ALA A 12 8.14 -13.06 -27.01
CA ALA A 12 7.77 -12.12 -25.96
C ALA A 12 6.45 -11.45 -26.37
N ALA A 13 5.38 -11.67 -25.61
CA ALA A 13 4.13 -10.96 -25.83
C ALA A 13 4.34 -9.47 -25.52
N ALA A 14 4.23 -8.62 -26.54
CA ALA A 14 4.29 -7.16 -26.36
C ALA A 14 3.06 -6.69 -25.57
N GLN A 15 3.27 -6.14 -24.37
CA GLN A 15 2.20 -5.56 -23.57
C GLN A 15 1.92 -4.11 -24.02
N THR A 16 0.64 -3.73 -24.10
CA THR A 16 0.26 -2.33 -24.34
C THR A 16 0.34 -1.52 -23.06
N GLN A 17 0.55 -0.19 -23.18
CA GLN A 17 0.54 0.70 -22.01
C GLN A 17 -0.78 0.62 -21.22
N ALA A 18 -1.92 0.42 -21.90
CA ALA A 18 -3.20 0.23 -21.25
C ALA A 18 -3.23 -1.04 -20.38
N GLN A 19 -2.67 -2.15 -20.87
CA GLN A 19 -2.55 -3.39 -20.10
C GLN A 19 -1.63 -3.21 -18.87
N MET A 20 -0.50 -2.51 -19.03
CA MET A 20 0.40 -2.23 -17.90
C MET A 20 -0.28 -1.33 -16.86
N ASN A 21 -1.03 -0.30 -17.29
CA ASN A 21 -1.81 0.56 -16.39
C ASN A 21 -2.84 -0.26 -15.58
N GLN A 22 -3.55 -1.18 -16.24
CA GLN A 22 -4.52 -2.07 -15.57
C GLN A 22 -3.85 -2.99 -14.55
N GLN A 23 -2.71 -3.58 -14.90
CA GLN A 23 -1.95 -4.44 -13.98
C GLN A 23 -1.47 -3.66 -12.76
N ALA A 24 -0.92 -2.46 -12.94
CA ALA A 24 -0.49 -1.61 -11.83
C ALA A 24 -1.66 -1.22 -10.91
N ALA A 25 -2.83 -0.91 -11.48
CA ALA A 25 -4.04 -0.63 -10.71
C ALA A 25 -4.51 -1.85 -9.90
N ALA A 26 -4.46 -3.06 -10.48
CA ALA A 26 -4.79 -4.30 -9.77
C ALA A 26 -3.83 -4.57 -8.60
N VAL A 27 -2.53 -4.35 -8.81
CA VAL A 27 -1.51 -4.47 -7.75
C VAL A 27 -1.77 -3.47 -6.61
N TYR A 28 -2.15 -2.23 -6.93
CA TYR A 28 -2.55 -1.25 -5.91
C TYR A 28 -3.79 -1.73 -5.14
N LYS A 29 -4.84 -2.18 -5.84
CA LYS A 29 -6.07 -2.68 -5.19
C LYS A 29 -5.77 -3.82 -4.20
N GLN A 30 -4.87 -4.72 -4.55
CA GLN A 30 -4.43 -5.79 -3.64
C GLN A 30 -3.70 -5.23 -2.42
N ALA A 31 -2.78 -4.29 -2.61
CA ALA A 31 -2.06 -3.65 -1.51
C ALA A 31 -3.02 -2.91 -0.55
N ASP A 32 -4.01 -2.20 -1.09
CA ASP A 32 -5.01 -1.46 -0.32
C ASP A 32 -5.92 -2.38 0.51
N ALA A 33 -6.33 -3.51 -0.06
CA ALA A 33 -7.08 -4.53 0.68
C ALA A 33 -6.28 -5.07 1.89
N GLN A 34 -4.99 -5.36 1.69
CA GLN A 34 -4.10 -5.82 2.77
C GLN A 34 -3.90 -4.76 3.86
N MET A 35 -3.70 -3.50 3.46
CA MET A 35 -3.56 -2.38 4.40
C MET A 35 -4.84 -2.16 5.19
N THR A 36 -6.00 -2.20 4.53
CA THR A 36 -7.30 -2.05 5.17
C THR A 36 -7.55 -3.16 6.20
N GLN A 37 -7.18 -4.40 5.88
CA GLN A 37 -7.27 -5.50 6.84
C GLN A 37 -6.36 -5.26 8.06
N ALA A 38 -5.11 -4.88 7.85
CA ALA A 38 -4.17 -4.58 8.94
C ALA A 38 -4.68 -3.41 9.81
N TRP A 39 -5.24 -2.37 9.19
CA TRP A 39 -5.86 -1.23 9.88
C TRP A 39 -7.01 -1.66 10.79
N ARG A 40 -7.95 -2.48 10.28
CA ARG A 40 -9.09 -2.96 11.08
C ARG A 40 -8.64 -3.73 12.32
N VAL A 41 -7.64 -4.60 12.17
CA VAL A 41 -7.07 -5.37 13.28
C VAL A 41 -6.42 -4.45 14.30
N LEU A 42 -5.53 -3.55 13.86
CA LEU A 42 -4.87 -2.58 14.74
C LEU A 42 -5.89 -1.74 15.50
N TYR A 43 -6.87 -1.17 14.80
CA TYR A 43 -7.85 -0.27 15.40
C TYR A 43 -8.70 -0.97 16.45
N ALA A 44 -9.09 -2.24 16.21
CA ALA A 44 -9.79 -3.04 17.21
C ALA A 44 -8.94 -3.25 18.47
N ASP A 45 -7.65 -3.55 18.32
CA ASP A 45 -6.75 -3.75 19.46
C ASP A 45 -6.47 -2.45 20.23
N MET A 46 -6.38 -1.31 19.52
CA MET A 46 -6.24 0.00 20.16
C MET A 46 -7.46 0.35 21.00
N LYS A 47 -8.67 0.07 20.52
CA LYS A 47 -9.90 0.21 21.31
C LYS A 47 -9.91 -0.68 22.56
N LYS A 48 -9.44 -1.93 22.44
CA LYS A 48 -9.33 -2.84 23.59
C LYS A 48 -8.35 -2.33 24.64
N ARG A 49 -7.24 -1.72 24.22
CA ARG A 49 -6.26 -1.11 25.14
C ARG A 49 -6.84 0.06 25.91
N ASP A 50 -7.53 0.96 25.22
CA ASP A 50 -8.21 2.09 25.86
C ASP A 50 -9.27 1.61 26.86
N ALA A 51 -9.99 0.52 26.55
CA ALA A 51 -10.97 -0.07 27.45
C ALA A 51 -10.35 -0.79 28.67
N ALA A 52 -9.15 -1.34 28.53
CA ALA A 52 -8.49 -2.10 29.59
C ALA A 52 -7.75 -1.22 30.62
N ASP A 53 -7.31 -0.03 30.21
CA ASP A 53 -6.54 0.89 31.04
C ASP A 53 -6.92 2.34 30.77
N GLY A 54 -7.86 2.84 31.57
CA GLY A 54 -8.29 4.24 31.55
C GLY A 54 -7.42 5.17 32.41
N SER A 55 -6.38 4.66 33.07
CA SER A 55 -5.54 5.45 33.99
C SER A 55 -4.56 6.38 33.27
N ARG A 56 -4.45 6.25 31.94
CA ARG A 56 -3.58 7.08 31.10
C ARG A 56 -4.08 8.52 31.07
N GLY A 57 -3.38 9.39 31.80
CA GLY A 57 -3.58 10.82 31.78
C GLY A 57 -3.03 11.50 30.51
N GLY A 58 -3.19 12.82 30.42
CA GLY A 58 -2.59 13.64 29.35
C GLY A 58 -3.38 13.70 28.04
N GLY A 59 -4.64 13.25 28.02
CA GLY A 59 -5.52 13.34 26.85
C GLY A 59 -5.19 12.36 25.71
N PHE A 60 -4.30 11.40 25.95
CA PHE A 60 -3.93 10.40 24.96
C PHE A 60 -4.92 9.23 24.95
N GLY A 61 -5.47 8.92 23.77
CA GLY A 61 -6.23 7.69 23.52
C GLY A 61 -5.66 6.94 22.32
N TYR A 62 -5.42 5.63 22.45
CA TYR A 62 -4.83 4.82 21.39
C TYR A 62 -5.69 4.78 20.14
N ALA A 63 -7.00 4.53 20.29
CA ALA A 63 -7.91 4.43 19.15
C ALA A 63 -8.02 5.77 18.41
N ALA A 64 -8.19 6.87 19.16
CA ALA A 64 -8.25 8.21 18.61
C ALA A 64 -6.95 8.57 17.86
N SER A 65 -5.79 8.29 18.46
CA SER A 65 -4.48 8.54 17.86
C SER A 65 -4.24 7.70 16.61
N ALA A 66 -4.61 6.42 16.63
CA ALA A 66 -4.50 5.54 15.48
C ALA A 66 -5.38 6.02 14.32
N LEU A 67 -6.60 6.47 14.60
CA LEU A 67 -7.52 6.99 13.58
C LEU A 67 -7.00 8.28 12.95
N ALA A 68 -6.51 9.22 13.78
CA ALA A 68 -5.89 10.45 13.30
C ALA A 68 -4.66 10.15 12.42
N SER A 69 -3.77 9.26 12.87
CA SER A 69 -2.59 8.84 12.11
C SER A 69 -2.98 8.24 10.75
N GLN A 70 -3.99 7.37 10.70
CA GLN A 70 -4.41 6.73 9.45
C GLN A 70 -5.02 7.73 8.46
N ARG A 71 -5.81 8.69 8.94
CA ARG A 71 -6.38 9.75 8.10
C ARG A 71 -5.31 10.67 7.53
N ALA A 72 -4.35 11.09 8.35
CA ALA A 72 -3.22 11.89 7.90
C ALA A 72 -2.38 11.13 6.87
N TRP A 73 -2.16 9.83 7.08
CA TRP A 73 -1.45 8.99 6.12
C TRP A 73 -2.17 8.89 4.76
N LEU A 74 -3.50 8.78 4.73
CA LEU A 74 -4.26 8.77 3.46
C LEU A 74 -4.04 10.05 2.66
N GLN A 75 -4.09 11.22 3.33
CA GLN A 75 -3.80 12.49 2.68
C GLN A 75 -2.36 12.56 2.14
N PHE A 76 -1.38 12.13 2.96
CA PHE A 76 0.00 12.03 2.52
C PHE A 76 0.14 11.14 1.29
N ARG A 77 -0.40 9.91 1.32
CA ARG A 77 -0.34 8.95 0.22
C ARG A 77 -0.86 9.56 -1.07
N ASP A 78 -2.05 10.16 -1.02
CA ASP A 78 -2.72 10.66 -2.21
C ASP A 78 -1.94 11.85 -2.81
N LYS A 79 -1.45 12.77 -1.96
CA LYS A 79 -0.64 13.92 -2.41
C LYS A 79 0.75 13.51 -2.91
N GLN A 80 1.40 12.60 -2.21
CA GLN A 80 2.71 12.07 -2.58
C GLN A 80 2.65 11.37 -3.94
N CYS A 81 1.62 10.57 -4.19
CA CYS A 81 1.54 9.84 -5.46
C CYS A 81 1.10 10.71 -6.64
N VAL A 82 0.41 11.83 -6.40
CA VAL A 82 0.26 12.88 -7.43
C VAL A 82 1.62 13.50 -7.75
N LEU A 83 2.42 13.87 -6.74
CA LEU A 83 3.75 14.44 -6.92
C LEU A 83 4.70 13.48 -7.67
N GLU A 84 4.82 12.23 -7.23
CA GLU A 84 5.73 11.24 -7.83
C GLU A 84 5.38 10.92 -9.29
N SER A 85 4.08 10.92 -9.65
CA SER A 85 3.65 10.67 -11.03
C SER A 85 3.73 11.91 -11.92
N GLY A 86 4.02 13.09 -11.36
CA GLY A 86 4.05 14.36 -12.07
C GLY A 86 5.11 14.43 -13.16
N GLU A 87 6.20 13.65 -13.07
CA GLU A 87 7.22 13.53 -14.13
C GLU A 87 6.60 13.08 -15.48
N PHE A 88 5.49 12.34 -15.42
CA PHE A 88 4.83 11.79 -16.60
C PHE A 88 3.53 12.52 -16.96
N ALA A 89 3.31 13.73 -16.41
CA ALA A 89 2.05 14.46 -16.53
C ALA A 89 1.54 14.55 -17.99
N GLY A 90 0.29 14.13 -18.22
CA GLY A 90 -0.36 14.13 -19.53
C GLY A 90 0.03 12.95 -20.43
N GLY A 91 1.02 12.15 -20.04
CA GLY A 91 1.47 10.97 -20.77
C GLY A 91 0.71 9.70 -20.39
N SER A 92 0.75 8.70 -21.28
CA SER A 92 0.11 7.40 -21.07
C SER A 92 0.72 6.57 -19.93
N LEU A 93 1.92 6.95 -19.48
CA LEU A 93 2.66 6.32 -18.37
C LEU A 93 2.22 6.83 -16.98
N GLN A 94 1.64 8.03 -16.90
CA GLN A 94 1.26 8.66 -15.63
C GLN A 94 0.36 7.78 -14.74
N PRO A 95 -0.69 7.13 -15.26
CA PRO A 95 -1.57 6.30 -14.42
C PRO A 95 -0.83 5.10 -13.82
N MET A 96 0.11 4.50 -14.57
CA MET A 96 0.93 3.41 -14.07
C MET A 96 1.87 3.88 -12.96
N ALA A 97 2.59 4.98 -13.18
CA ALA A 97 3.50 5.55 -12.18
C ALA A 97 2.76 5.90 -10.88
N GLN A 98 1.57 6.51 -10.99
CA GLN A 98 0.73 6.82 -9.84
C GLN A 98 0.29 5.55 -9.09
N ALA A 99 -0.20 4.54 -9.81
CA ALA A 99 -0.63 3.27 -9.21
C ALA A 99 0.54 2.52 -8.52
N GLN A 100 1.73 2.57 -9.11
CA GLN A 100 2.94 1.99 -8.52
C GLN A 100 3.34 2.71 -7.22
N CYS A 101 3.30 4.04 -7.19
CA CYS A 101 3.51 4.80 -5.95
C CYS A 101 2.48 4.40 -4.89
N LEU A 102 1.19 4.38 -5.25
CA LEU A 102 0.11 4.04 -4.33
C LEU A 102 0.33 2.65 -3.73
N ALA A 103 0.71 1.66 -4.53
CA ALA A 103 1.02 0.31 -4.06
C ALA A 103 2.25 0.27 -3.14
N LYS A 104 3.34 0.99 -3.48
CA LYS A 104 4.57 1.08 -2.67
C LYS A 104 4.27 1.66 -1.29
N VAL A 105 3.66 2.85 -1.24
CA VAL A 105 3.36 3.56 0.02
C VAL A 105 2.36 2.78 0.88
N THR A 106 1.37 2.14 0.24
CA THR A 106 0.38 1.31 0.93
C THR A 106 0.98 0.07 1.55
N ARG A 107 1.90 -0.62 0.87
CA ARG A 107 2.65 -1.76 1.44
C ARG A 107 3.50 -1.34 2.64
N ALA A 108 4.18 -0.20 2.56
CA ALA A 108 4.96 0.33 3.68
C ALA A 108 4.06 0.61 4.89
N ARG A 109 2.88 1.20 4.67
CA ARG A 109 1.91 1.44 5.76
C ARG A 109 1.44 0.15 6.41
N THR A 110 1.14 -0.89 5.62
CA THR A 110 0.78 -2.20 6.17
C THR A 110 1.82 -2.71 7.17
N GLN A 111 3.11 -2.56 6.86
CA GLN A 111 4.18 -2.97 7.77
C GLN A 111 4.26 -2.08 9.01
N GLN A 112 4.13 -0.75 8.86
CA GLN A 112 4.07 0.17 9.99
C GLN A 112 2.94 -0.18 10.97
N LEU A 113 1.73 -0.42 10.44
CA LEU A 113 0.55 -0.78 11.24
C LEU A 113 0.75 -2.10 12.00
N LYS A 114 1.37 -3.10 11.34
CA LYS A 114 1.73 -4.37 11.99
C LYS A 114 2.80 -4.18 13.07
N GLY A 115 3.80 -3.32 12.82
CA GLY A 115 4.92 -3.09 13.74
C GLY A 115 4.52 -2.36 15.03
N ILE A 116 3.49 -1.51 14.99
CA ILE A 116 2.97 -0.85 16.20
C ILE A 116 1.90 -1.65 16.94
N ARG A 117 1.57 -2.85 16.42
CA ARG A 117 0.69 -3.79 17.11
C ARG A 117 1.52 -4.62 18.09
N TRP A 118 1.86 -4.05 19.25
CA TRP A 118 2.66 -4.71 20.29
C TRP A 118 1.87 -5.79 21.04
N THR A 119 1.51 -6.87 20.37
CA THR A 119 0.98 -8.07 21.02
C THR A 119 2.13 -8.73 21.80
N LYS A 120 2.07 -8.67 23.13
CA LYS A 120 2.76 -9.65 23.98
C LYS A 120 1.98 -10.95 23.97
#